data_AF-A0A1F9IIT1-F1
#
_entry.id   AF-A0A1F9IIT1-F1
#
_cell.length_a   1.000
_cell.length_b   1.000
_cell.length_c   1.000
_cell.angle_alpha   90.00
_cell.angle_beta   90.00
_cell.angle_gamma   90.00
#
_symmetry.space_group_name_H-M   'P 1'
#
loop_
_entity.id
_entity.type
_entity.pdbx_description
1 polymer ?
#
loop_
_entity_poly.entity_id
_entity_poly.type
_entity_poly.pdbx_seq_one_letter_code
_entity_poly.pdbx_strand_id
1 'polypeptide(L)'
;MPSELLQGDGAEVRRELARLGLAISPARTARDYLAAFLQIWPTTERARCVEKLGWHGGVYVTPTESVGQAEEIVVFQNANALDPALSVAGTVAQWRATVATLAAGNTRLVFSVSVAFAGALCDVASEDSGGFHLRGGSSSGKTTALKAAASVWGNPNVYPRLWRATANGLEGLAALHNDGLLILDELSQIDPKEAGEAAYLLANGQGKARASQSGAPRQSARWRLLFLSAGEESLTALMARAGRKANAGQEIRLADIAADAGHGMGAFEVLNGQPSPAALALAVKDAAIQYHGAVGLEWLRLLVNDRAALITQLEDRIREFVEKVVPSDAAGQVLRVARRFALVAVAGQLATDYGLTGWKMGETDRAAKTCFDAWLDSFGGTGNREERAILSQVQAFFEAHGASRFEDVETQGTQRIINRVGFARKGANGEREYLVLPEAFRRELCCGFDFKVATATLIKAGWLKPGNDGKTSQKPHIPGIGRPRCYVFTGPEVGREDATEPAF
;
A
#
# COMPACT_ATOMS: atom_id res chain seq x y z
N MET A 1 -3.42 -37.23 4.69
CA MET A 1 -4.48 -36.73 5.60
C MET A 1 -3.93 -36.67 7.02
N PRO A 2 -4.27 -35.64 7.82
CA PRO A 2 -3.82 -35.51 9.20
C PRO A 2 -4.26 -36.72 10.04
N SER A 3 -3.35 -37.26 10.84
CA SER A 3 -3.61 -38.43 11.69
C SER A 3 -4.68 -38.18 12.76
N GLU A 4 -4.87 -36.92 13.16
CA GLU A 4 -5.92 -36.50 14.11
C GLU A 4 -7.33 -36.77 13.60
N LEU A 5 -7.57 -36.68 12.27
CA LEU A 5 -8.89 -36.94 11.68
C LEU A 5 -9.31 -38.42 11.79
N LEU A 6 -8.33 -39.30 12.04
CA LEU A 6 -8.56 -40.74 12.26
C LEU A 6 -8.85 -41.06 13.73
N GLN A 7 -8.66 -40.13 14.66
CA GLN A 7 -8.88 -40.34 16.10
C GLN A 7 -10.34 -40.08 16.55
N GLY A 8 -11.17 -39.50 15.67
CA GLY A 8 -12.60 -39.31 15.87
C GLY A 8 -13.47 -40.44 15.28
N ASP A 9 -14.71 -40.13 14.90
CA ASP A 9 -15.65 -41.09 14.29
C ASP A 9 -15.32 -41.43 12.81
N GLY A 10 -14.24 -40.84 12.27
CA GLY A 10 -13.77 -41.01 10.90
C GLY A 10 -14.71 -40.45 9.82
N ALA A 11 -15.74 -39.67 10.17
CA ALA A 11 -16.71 -39.16 9.20
C ALA A 11 -16.08 -38.21 8.18
N GLU A 12 -15.17 -37.34 8.62
CA GLU A 12 -14.46 -36.40 7.73
C GLU A 12 -13.54 -37.14 6.76
N VAL A 13 -12.81 -38.14 7.25
CA VAL A 13 -11.96 -39.03 6.42
C VAL A 13 -12.79 -39.74 5.36
N ARG A 14 -13.93 -40.34 5.75
CA ARG A 14 -14.82 -41.01 4.80
C ARG A 14 -15.41 -40.03 3.77
N ARG A 15 -15.77 -38.81 4.20
CA ARG A 15 -16.27 -37.76 3.30
C ARG A 15 -15.23 -37.40 2.25
N GLU A 16 -13.99 -37.21 2.65
CA GLU A 16 -12.91 -36.84 1.74
C GLU A 16 -12.55 -37.98 0.77
N LEU A 17 -12.44 -39.22 1.27
CA LEU A 17 -12.21 -40.38 0.41
C LEU A 17 -13.34 -40.58 -0.61
N ALA A 18 -14.59 -40.40 -0.20
CA ALA A 18 -15.74 -40.47 -1.11
C ALA A 18 -15.74 -39.31 -2.13
N ARG A 19 -15.35 -38.10 -1.73
CA ARG A 19 -15.16 -36.94 -2.63
C ARG A 19 -14.14 -37.25 -3.73
N LEU A 20 -13.09 -37.99 -3.40
CA LEU A 20 -12.06 -38.45 -4.33
C LEU A 20 -12.44 -39.73 -5.10
N GLY A 21 -13.67 -40.23 -4.95
CA GLY A 21 -14.22 -41.32 -5.75
C GLY A 21 -14.22 -42.70 -5.08
N LEU A 22 -13.81 -42.84 -3.81
CA LEU A 22 -13.88 -44.11 -3.12
C LEU A 22 -15.33 -44.47 -2.77
N ALA A 23 -15.82 -45.59 -3.29
CA ALA A 23 -17.10 -46.15 -2.88
C ALA A 23 -16.98 -46.81 -1.49
N ILE A 24 -17.63 -46.23 -0.48
CA ILE A 24 -17.57 -46.70 0.91
C ILE A 24 -18.89 -47.37 1.29
N SER A 25 -18.83 -48.63 1.74
CA SER A 25 -20.00 -49.35 2.21
C SER A 25 -20.69 -48.63 3.38
N PRO A 26 -22.04 -48.56 3.42
CA PRO A 26 -22.75 -47.96 4.54
C PRO A 26 -22.77 -48.84 5.80
N ALA A 27 -22.40 -50.12 5.68
CA ALA A 27 -22.38 -51.05 6.80
C ALA A 27 -21.37 -50.62 7.87
N ARG A 28 -21.80 -50.60 9.14
CA ARG A 28 -20.96 -50.19 10.27
C ARG A 28 -19.65 -50.98 10.33
N THR A 29 -19.72 -52.30 10.22
CA THR A 29 -18.54 -53.19 10.25
C THR A 29 -17.53 -52.87 9.15
N ALA A 30 -17.97 -52.55 7.94
CA ALA A 30 -17.08 -52.17 6.85
C ALA A 30 -16.40 -50.81 7.09
N ARG A 31 -17.11 -49.85 7.69
CA ARG A 31 -16.54 -48.54 8.09
C ARG A 31 -15.52 -48.69 9.21
N ASP A 32 -15.79 -49.55 10.18
CA ASP A 32 -14.88 -49.85 11.29
C ASP A 32 -13.59 -50.51 10.77
N TYR A 33 -13.70 -51.46 9.83
CA TYR A 33 -12.53 -52.07 9.18
C TYR A 33 -11.72 -51.06 8.35
N LEU A 34 -12.38 -50.16 7.61
CA LEU A 34 -11.70 -49.10 6.88
C LEU A 34 -10.92 -48.17 7.83
N ALA A 35 -11.53 -47.77 8.95
CA ALA A 35 -10.88 -46.93 9.94
C ALA A 35 -9.67 -47.64 10.58
N ALA A 36 -9.84 -48.90 10.99
CA ALA A 36 -8.77 -49.71 11.56
C ALA A 36 -7.61 -49.86 10.57
N PHE A 37 -7.91 -50.20 9.30
CA PHE A 37 -6.93 -50.30 8.23
C PHE A 37 -6.11 -49.01 8.06
N LEU A 38 -6.78 -47.85 8.00
CA LEU A 38 -6.11 -46.55 7.84
C LEU A 38 -5.25 -46.17 9.05
N GLN A 39 -5.62 -46.59 10.27
CA GLN A 39 -4.86 -46.31 11.49
C GLN A 39 -3.61 -47.19 11.62
N ILE A 40 -3.67 -48.45 11.19
CA ILE A 40 -2.55 -49.40 11.30
C ILE A 40 -1.67 -49.44 10.06
N TRP A 41 -2.07 -48.76 8.99
CA TRP A 41 -1.31 -48.75 7.74
C TRP A 41 0.11 -48.22 8.00
N PRO A 42 1.16 -48.97 7.61
CA PRO A 42 2.54 -48.57 7.88
C PRO A 42 2.86 -47.32 7.07
N THR A 43 2.90 -46.18 7.76
CA THR A 43 3.23 -44.89 7.16
C THR A 43 4.72 -44.65 7.31
N THR A 44 5.49 -44.88 6.24
CA THR A 44 6.96 -44.74 6.23
C THR A 44 7.43 -43.31 5.96
N GLU A 45 6.58 -42.49 5.35
CA GLU A 45 6.86 -41.09 5.04
C GLU A 45 5.81 -40.18 5.68
N ARG A 46 6.25 -39.07 6.26
CA ARG A 46 5.37 -38.08 6.88
C ARG A 46 5.63 -36.72 6.25
N ALA A 47 4.55 -35.96 6.09
CA ALA A 47 4.63 -34.57 5.64
C ALA A 47 4.17 -33.63 6.75
N ARG A 48 4.85 -32.49 6.87
CA ARG A 48 4.39 -31.35 7.65
C ARG A 48 3.33 -30.59 6.85
N CYS A 49 2.13 -30.55 7.40
CA CYS A 49 1.03 -29.77 6.83
C CYS A 49 1.16 -28.31 7.25
N VAL A 50 1.12 -27.40 6.27
CA VAL A 50 1.16 -25.95 6.52
C VAL A 50 -0.11 -25.28 6.01
N GLU A 51 -0.60 -24.27 6.76
CA GLU A 51 -1.87 -23.59 6.47
C GLU A 51 -1.73 -22.37 5.54
N LYS A 52 -0.50 -22.01 5.16
CA LYS A 52 -0.16 -20.87 4.30
C LYS A 52 0.87 -21.24 3.23
N LEU A 53 0.80 -20.56 2.08
CA LEU A 53 1.81 -20.68 1.01
C LEU A 53 3.07 -19.90 1.35
N GLY A 54 4.08 -19.93 0.48
CA GLY A 54 5.29 -19.12 0.61
C GLY A 54 6.46 -19.87 1.25
N TRP A 55 7.38 -19.14 1.86
CA TRP A 55 8.61 -19.72 2.42
C TRP A 55 8.35 -20.51 3.70
N HIS A 56 8.88 -21.72 3.75
CA HIS A 56 8.95 -22.57 4.94
C HIS A 56 10.37 -23.13 5.05
N GLY A 57 11.24 -22.37 5.72
CA GLY A 57 12.66 -22.70 5.78
C GLY A 57 13.33 -22.57 4.40
N GLY A 58 13.91 -23.67 3.90
CA GLY A 58 14.60 -23.71 2.61
C GLY A 58 13.70 -23.97 1.39
N VAL A 59 12.40 -24.23 1.60
CA VAL A 59 11.46 -24.55 0.51
C VAL A 59 10.40 -23.47 0.36
N TYR A 60 9.93 -23.29 -0.88
CA TYR A 60 8.78 -22.46 -1.19
C TYR A 60 7.57 -23.34 -1.46
N VAL A 61 6.54 -23.24 -0.62
CA VAL A 61 5.33 -24.06 -0.71
C VAL A 61 4.29 -23.38 -1.60
N THR A 62 3.87 -24.08 -2.64
CA THR A 62 2.75 -23.75 -3.52
C THR A 62 1.56 -24.69 -3.21
N PRO A 63 0.38 -24.48 -3.83
CA PRO A 63 -0.79 -25.34 -3.61
C PRO A 63 -0.60 -26.77 -4.12
N THR A 64 0.27 -26.94 -5.12
CA THR A 64 0.46 -28.23 -5.82
C THR A 64 1.81 -28.87 -5.53
N GLU A 65 2.84 -28.08 -5.23
CA GLU A 65 4.19 -28.58 -4.98
C GLU A 65 4.97 -27.72 -3.98
N SER A 66 6.02 -28.31 -3.41
CA SER A 66 7.04 -27.60 -2.63
C SER A 66 8.32 -27.51 -3.45
N VAL A 67 8.72 -26.29 -3.80
CA VAL A 67 9.90 -26.02 -4.62
C VAL A 67 11.13 -25.96 -3.70
N GLY A 68 12.10 -26.84 -3.95
CA GLY A 68 13.35 -26.93 -3.18
C GLY A 68 13.56 -28.26 -2.48
N GLN A 69 14.55 -28.29 -1.57
CA GLN A 69 14.84 -29.44 -0.73
C GLN A 69 14.76 -29.06 0.75
N ALA A 70 14.12 -29.92 1.53
CA ALA A 70 14.05 -29.84 2.99
C ALA A 70 14.27 -31.24 3.58
N GLU A 71 14.62 -31.30 4.87
CA GLU A 71 14.79 -32.57 5.60
C GLU A 71 13.48 -33.36 5.74
N GLU A 72 12.33 -32.67 5.65
CA GLU A 72 11.01 -33.26 5.70
C GLU A 72 10.15 -32.79 4.51
N ILE A 73 9.14 -33.58 4.15
CA ILE A 73 8.15 -33.19 3.14
C ILE A 73 7.26 -32.11 3.75
N VAL A 74 7.13 -30.97 3.09
CA VAL A 74 6.18 -29.92 3.48
C VAL A 74 5.08 -29.86 2.44
N VAL A 75 3.81 -29.87 2.86
CA VAL A 75 2.66 -29.78 1.96
C VAL A 75 1.67 -28.74 2.44
N PHE A 76 1.11 -27.98 1.51
CA PHE A 76 0.00 -27.09 1.82
C PHE A 76 -1.26 -27.91 2.11
N GLN A 77 -1.85 -27.70 3.27
CA GLN A 77 -3.13 -28.28 3.62
C GLN A 77 -3.94 -27.26 4.41
N ASN A 78 -5.00 -26.75 3.80
CA ASN A 78 -5.94 -25.85 4.45
C ASN A 78 -7.37 -26.35 4.17
N ALA A 79 -8.06 -26.77 5.24
CA ALA A 79 -9.39 -27.39 5.16
C ALA A 79 -10.50 -26.46 4.60
N ASN A 80 -10.24 -25.14 4.54
CA ASN A 80 -11.20 -24.12 4.12
C ASN A 80 -10.68 -23.25 2.94
N ALA A 81 -9.66 -23.70 2.21
CA ALA A 81 -8.97 -22.84 1.25
C ALA A 81 -9.87 -22.37 0.09
N LEU A 82 -10.00 -21.04 -0.02
CA LEU A 82 -10.23 -20.37 -1.29
C LEU A 82 -9.14 -20.81 -2.28
N ASP A 83 -9.50 -21.01 -3.54
CA ASP A 83 -8.52 -21.29 -4.59
C ASP A 83 -7.54 -20.09 -4.71
N PRO A 84 -6.22 -20.29 -4.57
CA PRO A 84 -5.23 -19.22 -4.78
C PRO A 84 -5.11 -18.80 -6.25
N ALA A 85 -5.82 -19.49 -7.16
CA ALA A 85 -5.91 -19.20 -8.59
C ALA A 85 -4.56 -19.23 -9.32
N LEU A 86 -3.61 -20.02 -8.80
CA LEU A 86 -2.39 -20.36 -9.51
C LEU A 86 -2.71 -21.35 -10.62
N SER A 87 -2.25 -21.05 -11.82
CA SER A 87 -2.46 -21.89 -13.00
C SER A 87 -1.34 -21.64 -14.00
N VAL A 88 -1.07 -22.60 -14.87
CA VAL A 88 -0.04 -22.48 -15.91
C VAL A 88 -0.65 -22.70 -17.28
N ALA A 89 -0.38 -21.77 -18.19
CA ALA A 89 -0.67 -21.90 -19.62
C ALA A 89 0.51 -21.35 -20.44
N GLY A 90 0.98 -22.13 -21.40
CA GLY A 90 2.12 -21.78 -22.24
C GLY A 90 3.47 -21.93 -21.55
N THR A 91 4.47 -21.21 -22.06
CA THR A 91 5.88 -21.33 -21.65
C THR A 91 6.48 -19.97 -21.29
N VAL A 92 7.61 -19.99 -20.56
CA VAL A 92 8.39 -18.78 -20.24
C VAL A 92 8.76 -18.00 -21.49
N ALA A 93 9.20 -18.68 -22.55
CA ALA A 93 9.59 -18.06 -23.82
C ALA A 93 8.42 -17.33 -24.50
N GLN A 94 7.21 -17.93 -24.51
CA GLN A 94 6.02 -17.31 -25.07
C GLN A 94 5.55 -16.11 -24.24
N TRP A 95 5.54 -16.24 -22.91
CA TRP A 95 5.22 -15.14 -22.01
C TRP A 95 6.18 -13.96 -22.20
N ARG A 96 7.48 -14.24 -22.28
CA ARG A 96 8.54 -13.26 -22.53
C ARG A 96 8.37 -12.53 -23.87
N ALA A 97 8.14 -13.29 -24.94
CA ALA A 97 7.97 -12.76 -26.30
C ALA A 97 6.67 -11.96 -26.49
N THR A 98 5.74 -12.03 -25.54
CA THR A 98 4.43 -11.36 -25.62
C THR A 98 4.25 -10.37 -24.48
N VAL A 99 3.84 -10.82 -23.28
CA VAL A 99 3.54 -9.96 -22.13
C VAL A 99 4.73 -9.07 -21.75
N ALA A 100 5.92 -9.65 -21.55
CA ALA A 100 7.09 -8.86 -21.14
C ALA A 100 7.54 -7.90 -22.24
N THR A 101 7.55 -8.36 -23.49
CA THR A 101 7.92 -7.54 -24.65
C THR A 101 6.95 -6.37 -24.85
N LEU A 102 5.64 -6.58 -24.71
CA LEU A 102 4.62 -5.53 -24.80
C LEU A 102 4.65 -4.58 -23.59
N ALA A 103 5.13 -5.03 -22.43
CA ALA A 103 5.30 -4.18 -21.26
C ALA A 103 6.53 -3.27 -21.35
N ALA A 104 7.59 -3.69 -22.05
CA ALA A 104 8.86 -2.96 -22.12
C ALA A 104 8.68 -1.50 -22.55
N GLY A 105 9.38 -0.57 -21.90
CA GLY A 105 9.25 0.86 -22.15
C GLY A 105 8.09 1.54 -21.41
N ASN A 106 7.10 0.79 -20.92
CA ASN A 106 5.95 1.34 -20.19
C ASN A 106 6.14 1.20 -18.67
N THR A 107 6.46 2.28 -17.96
CA THR A 107 6.90 2.22 -16.56
C THR A 107 5.84 1.63 -15.64
N ARG A 108 4.55 1.92 -15.84
CA ARG A 108 3.47 1.35 -15.03
C ARG A 108 3.32 -0.15 -15.21
N LEU A 109 3.47 -0.65 -16.45
CA LEU A 109 3.43 -2.08 -16.74
C LEU A 109 4.67 -2.80 -16.19
N VAL A 110 5.87 -2.30 -16.50
CA VAL A 110 7.15 -2.86 -16.03
C VAL A 110 7.17 -2.92 -14.51
N PHE A 111 6.75 -1.83 -13.85
CA PHE A 111 6.65 -1.77 -12.40
C PHE A 111 5.67 -2.81 -11.87
N SER A 112 4.42 -2.87 -12.36
CA SER A 112 3.43 -3.84 -11.90
C SER A 112 3.87 -5.30 -12.07
N VAL A 113 4.50 -5.63 -13.20
CA VAL A 113 5.07 -6.97 -13.42
C VAL A 113 6.24 -7.23 -12.47
N SER A 114 7.08 -6.23 -12.20
CA SER A 114 8.18 -6.35 -11.23
C SER A 114 7.68 -6.56 -9.79
N VAL A 115 6.56 -5.92 -9.40
CA VAL A 115 5.91 -6.15 -8.10
C VAL A 115 5.50 -7.63 -7.97
N ALA A 116 5.08 -8.26 -9.06
CA ALA A 116 4.70 -9.68 -9.05
C ALA A 116 5.86 -10.61 -8.67
N PHE A 117 7.09 -10.29 -9.07
CA PHE A 117 8.28 -11.06 -8.69
C PHE A 117 8.76 -10.74 -7.26
N ALA A 118 8.56 -9.51 -6.81
CA ALA A 118 9.13 -8.99 -5.57
C ALA A 118 8.58 -9.63 -4.28
N GLY A 119 7.33 -10.12 -4.28
CA GLY A 119 6.73 -10.74 -3.08
C GLY A 119 7.54 -11.92 -2.52
N ALA A 120 8.10 -12.75 -3.41
CA ALA A 120 8.91 -13.91 -3.04
C ALA A 120 10.29 -13.54 -2.49
N LEU A 121 10.72 -12.28 -2.66
CA LEU A 121 11.97 -11.77 -2.12
C LEU A 121 11.83 -11.10 -0.76
N CYS A 122 10.60 -10.83 -0.29
CA CYS A 122 10.40 -10.13 0.99
C CYS A 122 11.05 -10.89 2.17
N ASP A 123 11.07 -12.23 2.16
CA ASP A 123 11.78 -13.02 3.17
C ASP A 123 13.29 -12.82 3.13
N VAL A 124 13.84 -12.96 1.93
CA VAL A 124 15.26 -12.93 1.68
C VAL A 124 15.83 -11.54 1.97
N ALA A 125 15.06 -10.49 1.65
CA ALA A 125 15.40 -9.10 1.88
C ALA A 125 15.05 -8.58 3.29
N SER A 126 14.40 -9.39 4.14
CA SER A 126 13.86 -8.96 5.44
C SER A 126 12.95 -7.73 5.36
N GLU A 127 12.12 -7.66 4.32
CA GLU A 127 11.17 -6.57 4.09
C GLU A 127 9.77 -6.92 4.60
N ASP A 128 9.09 -5.94 5.16
CA ASP A 128 7.71 -6.10 5.64
C ASP A 128 6.69 -6.16 4.48
N SER A 129 5.46 -6.57 4.81
CA SER A 129 4.35 -6.47 3.86
C SER A 129 4.09 -5.03 3.43
N GLY A 130 3.44 -4.88 2.28
CA GLY A 130 3.10 -3.56 1.79
C GLY A 130 2.39 -3.57 0.46
N GLY A 131 1.86 -2.41 0.06
CA GLY A 131 1.13 -2.33 -1.19
C GLY A 131 1.40 -1.10 -2.01
N PHE A 132 0.98 -1.22 -3.26
CA PHE A 132 0.97 -0.17 -4.28
C PHE A 132 -0.44 -0.04 -4.82
N HIS A 133 -0.91 1.18 -5.04
CA HIS A 133 -2.23 1.46 -5.57
C HIS A 133 -2.12 2.30 -6.83
N LEU A 134 -2.56 1.75 -7.96
CA LEU A 134 -2.69 2.50 -9.21
C LEU A 134 -4.00 3.30 -9.19
N ARG A 135 -3.88 4.63 -9.09
CA ARG A 135 -5.01 5.55 -9.06
C ARG A 135 -5.21 6.26 -10.39
N GLY A 136 -6.42 6.27 -10.91
CA GLY A 136 -6.77 7.10 -12.06
C GLY A 136 -8.16 6.79 -12.60
N GLY A 137 -8.69 7.67 -13.46
CA GLY A 137 -10.04 7.50 -14.03
C GLY A 137 -10.22 6.21 -14.82
N SER A 138 -11.47 5.88 -15.16
CA SER A 138 -11.78 4.75 -16.02
C SER A 138 -10.96 4.76 -17.32
N SER A 139 -10.65 3.56 -17.83
CA SER A 139 -9.87 3.36 -19.07
C SER A 139 -8.43 3.89 -19.06
N SER A 140 -7.85 4.18 -17.89
CA SER A 140 -6.45 4.64 -17.77
C SER A 140 -5.38 3.53 -17.88
N GLY A 141 -5.76 2.27 -18.11
CA GLY A 141 -4.80 1.15 -18.23
C GLY A 141 -4.49 0.40 -16.92
N LYS A 142 -5.08 0.79 -15.78
CA LYS A 142 -4.93 0.11 -14.47
C LYS A 142 -5.14 -1.40 -14.54
N THR A 143 -6.31 -1.83 -15.02
CA THR A 143 -6.66 -3.24 -15.14
C THR A 143 -5.71 -3.99 -16.07
N THR A 144 -5.16 -3.34 -17.10
CA THR A 144 -4.13 -3.94 -17.96
C THR A 144 -2.86 -4.23 -17.15
N ALA A 145 -2.40 -3.28 -16.34
CA ALA A 145 -1.23 -3.46 -15.48
C ALA A 145 -1.44 -4.56 -14.43
N LEU A 146 -2.62 -4.60 -13.79
CA LEU A 146 -2.99 -5.69 -12.88
C LEU A 146 -2.98 -7.05 -13.58
N LYS A 147 -3.55 -7.15 -14.78
CA LYS A 147 -3.58 -8.41 -15.54
C LYS A 147 -2.21 -8.86 -16.01
N ALA A 148 -1.35 -7.93 -16.42
CA ALA A 148 0.05 -8.23 -16.75
C ALA A 148 0.79 -8.80 -15.52
N ALA A 149 0.64 -8.18 -14.36
CA ALA A 149 1.21 -8.68 -13.10
C ALA A 149 0.66 -10.06 -12.71
N ALA A 150 -0.66 -10.24 -12.80
CA ALA A 150 -1.34 -11.51 -12.49
C ALA A 150 -0.81 -12.67 -13.35
N SER A 151 -0.50 -12.42 -14.62
CA SER A 151 0.00 -13.44 -15.55
C SER A 151 1.32 -14.07 -15.14
N VAL A 152 2.08 -13.46 -14.23
CA VAL A 152 3.28 -14.10 -13.66
C VAL A 152 2.90 -15.37 -12.90
N TRP A 153 1.75 -15.38 -12.22
CA TRP A 153 1.36 -16.42 -11.27
C TRP A 153 0.18 -17.29 -11.71
N GLY A 154 -0.76 -16.73 -12.48
CA GLY A 154 -1.99 -17.45 -12.83
C GLY A 154 -2.85 -16.72 -13.83
N ASN A 155 -4.03 -17.29 -14.11
CA ASN A 155 -4.96 -16.72 -15.09
C ASN A 155 -5.40 -15.31 -14.65
N PRO A 156 -5.15 -14.26 -15.46
CA PRO A 156 -5.42 -12.87 -15.07
C PRO A 156 -6.92 -12.52 -14.94
N ASN A 157 -7.82 -13.42 -15.34
CA ASN A 157 -9.26 -13.27 -15.10
C ASN A 157 -9.74 -13.84 -13.77
N VAL A 158 -8.91 -14.66 -13.10
CA VAL A 158 -9.28 -15.38 -11.86
C VAL A 158 -8.40 -14.97 -10.68
N TYR A 159 -7.11 -14.72 -10.95
CA TYR A 159 -6.12 -14.39 -9.93
C TYR A 159 -6.39 -13.07 -9.20
N PRO A 160 -6.69 -11.95 -9.88
CA PRO A 160 -7.13 -10.72 -9.20
C PRO A 160 -8.39 -10.95 -8.38
N ARG A 161 -8.40 -10.42 -7.15
CA ARG A 161 -9.57 -10.41 -6.27
C ARG A 161 -10.16 -9.00 -6.22
N LEU A 162 -11.42 -8.88 -5.80
CA LEU A 162 -12.04 -7.58 -5.56
C LEU A 162 -11.80 -7.15 -4.12
N TRP A 163 -11.75 -5.85 -3.86
CA TRP A 163 -11.73 -5.31 -2.50
C TRP A 163 -12.98 -5.63 -1.68
N ARG A 164 -14.04 -6.15 -2.32
CA ARG A 164 -15.27 -6.62 -1.68
C ARG A 164 -15.05 -7.89 -0.85
N ALA A 165 -14.39 -7.76 0.29
CA ALA A 165 -14.11 -8.83 1.23
C ALA A 165 -14.25 -8.35 2.68
N THR A 166 -14.65 -9.27 3.58
CA THR A 166 -14.60 -9.00 5.02
C THR A 166 -13.16 -9.08 5.52
N ALA A 167 -12.86 -8.52 6.71
CA ALA A 167 -11.54 -8.64 7.32
C ALA A 167 -11.05 -10.10 7.40
N ASN A 168 -11.92 -11.05 7.79
CA ASN A 168 -11.56 -12.47 7.83
C ASN A 168 -11.27 -13.03 6.43
N GLY A 169 -12.02 -12.59 5.43
CA GLY A 169 -11.76 -12.96 4.03
C GLY A 169 -10.40 -12.47 3.55
N LEU A 170 -10.02 -11.23 3.90
CA LEU A 170 -8.70 -10.67 3.59
C LEU A 170 -7.57 -11.40 4.34
N GLU A 171 -7.75 -11.79 5.60
CA GLU A 171 -6.78 -12.62 6.33
C GLU A 171 -6.54 -13.96 5.61
N GLY A 172 -7.61 -14.62 5.16
CA GLY A 172 -7.53 -15.87 4.40
C GLY A 172 -6.83 -15.69 3.04
N LEU A 173 -7.17 -14.63 2.30
CA LEU A 173 -6.50 -14.31 1.04
C LEU A 173 -5.03 -13.98 1.26
N ALA A 174 -4.68 -13.25 2.32
CA ALA A 174 -3.30 -12.92 2.63
C ALA A 174 -2.46 -14.15 2.99
N ALA A 175 -3.03 -15.13 3.71
CA ALA A 175 -2.38 -16.41 3.97
C ALA A 175 -2.11 -17.22 2.69
N LEU A 176 -3.02 -17.13 1.70
CA LEU A 176 -2.87 -17.78 0.40
C LEU A 176 -1.89 -17.08 -0.54
N HIS A 177 -1.53 -15.82 -0.27
CA HIS A 177 -0.54 -15.07 -1.05
C HIS A 177 0.68 -14.71 -0.19
N ASN A 178 0.92 -15.45 0.88
CA ASN A 178 2.11 -15.28 1.70
C ASN A 178 3.37 -15.54 0.87
N ASP A 179 4.34 -14.65 1.06
CA ASP A 179 5.57 -14.47 0.28
C ASP A 179 5.31 -14.34 -1.23
N GLY A 180 4.16 -13.79 -1.62
CA GLY A 180 3.75 -13.63 -3.01
C GLY A 180 3.10 -12.28 -3.29
N LEU A 181 2.40 -12.22 -4.42
CA LEU A 181 1.63 -11.08 -4.86
C LEU A 181 0.15 -11.27 -4.52
N LEU A 182 -0.51 -10.31 -3.87
CA LEU A 182 -1.97 -10.26 -3.81
C LEU A 182 -2.48 -9.12 -4.71
N ILE A 183 -3.36 -9.40 -5.66
CA ILE A 183 -3.98 -8.34 -6.48
C ILE A 183 -5.40 -8.05 -5.99
N LEU A 184 -5.69 -6.78 -5.73
CA LEU A 184 -7.01 -6.30 -5.31
C LEU A 184 -7.51 -5.18 -6.24
N ASP A 185 -8.47 -5.50 -7.11
CA ASP A 185 -9.08 -4.53 -8.03
C ASP A 185 -10.32 -3.87 -7.42
N GLU A 186 -10.66 -2.71 -7.95
CA GLU A 186 -11.82 -1.90 -7.58
C GLU A 186 -11.90 -1.54 -6.08
N LEU A 187 -10.96 -0.71 -5.61
CA LEU A 187 -10.94 -0.19 -4.23
C LEU A 187 -12.27 0.45 -3.79
N SER A 188 -13.07 0.97 -4.72
CA SER A 188 -14.39 1.55 -4.43
C SER A 188 -15.43 0.54 -3.88
N GLN A 189 -15.17 -0.77 -4.00
CA GLN A 189 -16.11 -1.82 -3.58
C GLN A 189 -16.01 -2.23 -2.11
N ILE A 190 -14.99 -1.78 -1.38
CA ILE A 190 -14.95 -1.95 0.09
C ILE A 190 -15.73 -0.83 0.77
N ASP A 191 -16.28 -1.11 1.97
CA ASP A 191 -16.87 -0.06 2.80
C ASP A 191 -15.79 1.01 3.09
N PRO A 192 -16.05 2.29 2.77
CA PRO A 192 -15.10 3.38 3.04
C PRO A 192 -14.65 3.46 4.51
N LYS A 193 -15.46 2.97 5.46
CA LYS A 193 -15.12 2.89 6.89
C LYS A 193 -14.09 1.79 7.21
N GLU A 194 -14.04 0.74 6.40
CA GLU A 194 -13.15 -0.42 6.61
C GLU A 194 -11.88 -0.34 5.75
N ALA A 195 -11.87 0.44 4.67
CA ALA A 195 -10.77 0.52 3.71
C ALA A 195 -9.39 0.77 4.37
N GLY A 196 -9.31 1.74 5.29
CA GLY A 196 -8.06 2.07 5.98
C GLY A 196 -7.54 0.94 6.87
N GLU A 197 -8.43 0.25 7.58
CA GLU A 197 -8.08 -0.90 8.43
C GLU A 197 -7.70 -2.13 7.60
N ALA A 198 -8.38 -2.34 6.46
CA ALA A 198 -8.06 -3.42 5.53
C ALA A 198 -6.66 -3.26 4.91
N ALA A 199 -6.33 -2.06 4.43
CA ALA A 199 -4.98 -1.77 3.92
C ALA A 199 -3.91 -1.90 5.02
N TYR A 200 -4.23 -1.46 6.23
CA TYR A 200 -3.33 -1.57 7.38
C TYR A 200 -3.09 -3.03 7.80
N LEU A 201 -4.14 -3.84 7.83
CA LEU A 201 -4.10 -5.28 8.12
C LEU A 201 -3.16 -6.00 7.14
N LEU A 202 -3.37 -5.81 5.84
CA LEU A 202 -2.57 -6.45 4.79
C LEU A 202 -1.08 -6.06 4.91
N ALA A 203 -0.81 -4.76 5.06
CA ALA A 203 0.56 -4.25 5.15
C ALA A 203 1.27 -4.56 6.48
N ASN A 204 0.56 -4.86 7.56
CA ASN A 204 1.19 -5.27 8.81
C ASN A 204 1.53 -6.76 8.88
N GLY A 205 1.01 -7.59 7.97
CA GLY A 205 1.38 -8.99 7.94
C GLY A 205 0.80 -9.85 9.07
N GLN A 206 -0.21 -9.37 9.81
CA GLN A 206 -0.71 -10.08 10.99
C GLN A 206 -2.23 -9.97 11.14
N GLY A 207 -2.88 -11.13 11.33
CA GLY A 207 -4.30 -11.25 11.62
C GLY A 207 -4.67 -10.84 13.04
N LYS A 208 -5.96 -10.56 13.28
CA LYS A 208 -6.45 -10.17 14.61
C LYS A 208 -6.23 -11.29 15.63
N ALA A 209 -5.71 -10.93 16.80
CA ALA A 209 -5.56 -11.87 17.91
C ALA A 209 -6.94 -12.36 18.38
N ARG A 210 -7.07 -13.66 18.61
CA ARG A 210 -8.31 -14.30 19.11
C ARG A 210 -7.99 -15.15 20.32
N ALA A 211 -8.95 -15.31 21.23
CA ALA A 211 -8.86 -16.32 22.27
C ALA A 211 -9.08 -17.72 21.66
N SER A 212 -8.36 -18.71 22.16
CA SER A 212 -8.60 -20.13 21.92
C SER A 212 -9.80 -20.62 22.74
N GLN A 213 -10.26 -21.85 22.48
CA GLN A 213 -11.35 -22.47 23.25
C GLN A 213 -11.04 -22.60 24.75
N SER A 214 -9.76 -22.63 25.13
CA SER A 214 -9.30 -22.66 26.53
C SER A 214 -9.13 -21.26 27.15
N GLY A 215 -9.46 -20.18 26.42
CA GLY A 215 -9.28 -18.80 26.86
C GLY A 215 -7.84 -18.26 26.72
N ALA A 216 -6.86 -19.11 26.40
CA ALA A 216 -5.50 -18.67 26.09
C ALA A 216 -5.44 -17.95 24.72
N PRO A 217 -4.53 -16.98 24.49
CA PRO A 217 -4.39 -16.35 23.19
C PRO A 217 -4.03 -17.38 22.11
N ARG A 218 -4.83 -17.46 21.04
CA ARG A 218 -4.50 -18.24 19.84
C ARG A 218 -3.47 -17.46 19.02
N GLN A 219 -2.48 -18.15 18.47
CA GLN A 219 -1.50 -17.54 17.59
C GLN A 219 -2.21 -16.93 16.37
N SER A 220 -2.04 -15.62 16.17
CA SER A 220 -2.55 -14.94 14.97
C SER A 220 -1.87 -15.47 13.72
N ALA A 221 -2.63 -15.58 12.63
CA ALA A 221 -2.07 -15.79 11.31
C ALA A 221 -1.05 -14.67 10.99
N ARG A 222 0.06 -15.05 10.37
CA ARG A 222 1.10 -14.12 9.92
C ARG A 222 1.43 -14.37 8.46
N TRP A 223 1.53 -13.28 7.72
CA TRP A 223 1.94 -13.28 6.33
C TRP A 223 2.93 -12.16 6.04
N ARG A 224 3.62 -12.30 4.91
CA ARG A 224 4.46 -11.28 4.33
C ARG A 224 4.18 -11.24 2.85
N LEU A 225 3.63 -10.16 2.32
CA LEU A 225 3.24 -10.09 0.91
C LEU A 225 3.38 -8.69 0.35
N LEU A 226 3.48 -8.61 -0.98
CA LEU A 226 3.21 -7.37 -1.68
C LEU A 226 1.80 -7.43 -2.26
N PHE A 227 1.02 -6.37 -2.07
CA PHE A 227 -0.29 -6.28 -2.71
C PHE A 227 -0.35 -5.13 -3.72
N LEU A 228 -0.88 -5.43 -4.90
CA LEU A 228 -1.08 -4.46 -5.96
C LEU A 228 -2.58 -4.18 -6.10
N SER A 229 -2.94 -2.91 -5.99
CA SER A 229 -4.31 -2.45 -5.96
C SER A 229 -4.59 -1.46 -7.10
N ALA A 230 -5.84 -1.33 -7.50
CA ALA A 230 -6.28 -0.29 -8.44
C ALA A 230 -7.64 0.31 -8.06
N GLY A 231 -7.85 1.56 -8.48
CA GLY A 231 -9.09 2.28 -8.23
C GLY A 231 -9.10 3.65 -8.89
N GLU A 232 -10.27 4.31 -8.86
CA GLU A 232 -10.43 5.67 -9.39
C GLU A 232 -9.92 6.74 -8.42
N GLU A 233 -10.03 6.49 -7.12
CA GLU A 233 -9.65 7.42 -6.06
C GLU A 233 -8.62 6.79 -5.13
N SER A 234 -7.90 7.62 -4.37
CA SER A 234 -6.93 7.15 -3.38
C SER A 234 -7.62 6.56 -2.15
N LEU A 235 -6.88 5.77 -1.36
CA LEU A 235 -7.34 5.30 -0.06
C LEU A 235 -7.81 6.44 0.84
N THR A 236 -7.05 7.54 0.86
CA THR A 236 -7.40 8.74 1.64
C THR A 236 -8.69 9.39 1.16
N ALA A 237 -8.91 9.47 -0.16
CA ALA A 237 -10.13 10.02 -0.73
C ALA A 237 -11.35 9.15 -0.39
N LEU A 238 -11.21 7.82 -0.52
CA LEU A 238 -12.25 6.87 -0.14
C LEU A 238 -12.62 7.02 1.33
N MET A 239 -11.64 7.00 2.25
CA MET A 239 -11.87 7.16 3.69
C MET A 239 -12.58 8.48 4.04
N ALA A 240 -12.22 9.56 3.33
CA ALA A 240 -12.84 10.87 3.52
C ALA A 240 -14.35 10.87 3.21
N ARG A 241 -14.83 10.02 2.29
CA ARG A 241 -16.28 9.86 2.02
C ARG A 241 -17.09 9.44 3.25
N ALA A 242 -16.46 8.73 4.18
CA ALA A 242 -17.05 8.33 5.46
C ALA A 242 -16.66 9.23 6.64
N GLY A 243 -16.09 10.42 6.38
CA GLY A 243 -15.64 11.34 7.42
C GLY A 243 -14.44 10.84 8.23
N ARG A 244 -13.68 9.87 7.71
CA ARG A 244 -12.46 9.36 8.33
C ARG A 244 -11.24 10.09 7.76
N LYS A 245 -10.33 10.51 8.65
CA LYS A 245 -9.00 10.99 8.25
C LYS A 245 -8.05 9.80 8.17
N ALA A 246 -7.38 9.62 7.03
CA ALA A 246 -6.24 8.72 6.94
C ALA A 246 -5.08 9.29 7.76
N ASN A 247 -4.34 8.42 8.45
CA ASN A 247 -3.07 8.82 9.06
C ASN A 247 -1.91 8.54 8.09
N ALA A 248 -0.79 9.25 8.26
CA ALA A 248 0.40 9.05 7.43
C ALA A 248 0.89 7.59 7.42
N GLY A 249 0.68 6.86 8.52
CA GLY A 249 1.01 5.43 8.61
C GLY A 249 0.21 4.53 7.67
N GLN A 250 -1.04 4.86 7.37
CA GLN A 250 -1.88 4.14 6.41
C GLN A 250 -1.49 4.49 4.96
N GLU A 251 -1.18 5.75 4.69
CA GLU A 251 -0.78 6.22 3.36
C GLU A 251 0.58 5.65 2.91
N ILE A 252 1.55 5.51 3.81
CA ILE A 252 2.85 4.89 3.47
C ILE A 252 2.77 3.37 3.27
N ARG A 253 1.74 2.73 3.83
CA ARG A 253 1.54 1.28 3.72
C ARG A 253 0.97 0.89 2.37
N LEU A 254 0.14 1.75 1.78
CA LEU A 254 -0.40 1.62 0.44
C LEU A 254 0.03 2.83 -0.42
N ALA A 255 1.16 2.71 -1.10
CA ALA A 255 1.72 3.79 -1.89
C ALA A 255 0.84 4.07 -3.11
N ASP A 256 0.20 5.25 -3.13
CA ASP A 256 -0.65 5.72 -4.23
C ASP A 256 0.20 6.24 -5.39
N ILE A 257 0.05 5.62 -6.55
CA ILE A 257 0.78 5.94 -7.78
C ILE A 257 -0.26 6.33 -8.84
N ALA A 258 -0.08 7.51 -9.46
CA ALA A 258 -0.91 7.89 -10.58
C ALA A 258 -0.78 6.87 -11.73
N ALA A 259 -1.90 6.31 -12.17
CA ALA A 259 -1.95 5.34 -13.26
C ALA A 259 -1.58 5.96 -14.60
N ASP A 260 -1.84 7.26 -14.79
CA ASP A 260 -1.38 8.00 -15.96
C ASP A 260 0.15 8.17 -15.90
N ALA A 261 0.82 7.82 -17.00
CA ALA A 261 2.25 8.00 -17.17
C ALA A 261 2.63 9.40 -17.67
N GLY A 262 1.64 10.25 -18.01
CA GLY A 262 1.87 11.64 -18.43
C GLY A 262 2.11 11.80 -19.94
N HIS A 263 1.83 10.77 -20.74
CA HIS A 263 2.05 10.75 -22.18
C HIS A 263 0.76 10.83 -23.01
N GLY A 264 -0.37 11.17 -22.38
CA GLY A 264 -1.69 11.25 -23.05
C GLY A 264 -2.26 9.89 -23.46
N MET A 265 -1.67 8.79 -22.98
CA MET A 265 -2.05 7.41 -23.31
C MET A 265 -2.40 6.58 -22.06
N GLY A 266 -2.70 7.24 -20.93
CA GLY A 266 -2.93 6.57 -19.65
C GLY A 266 -1.64 5.92 -19.14
N ALA A 267 -1.71 4.64 -18.74
CA ALA A 267 -0.58 3.89 -18.18
C ALA A 267 0.51 3.49 -19.20
N PHE A 268 0.48 4.03 -20.41
CA PHE A 268 1.42 3.70 -21.48
C PHE A 268 2.22 4.93 -21.91
N GLU A 269 3.49 4.69 -22.22
CA GLU A 269 4.44 5.63 -22.78
C GLU A 269 4.84 5.24 -24.21
N VAL A 270 4.78 3.95 -24.54
CA VAL A 270 5.14 3.40 -25.85
C VAL A 270 4.14 2.33 -26.29
N LEU A 271 3.83 2.29 -27.59
CA LEU A 271 2.80 1.39 -28.14
C LEU A 271 3.31 -0.01 -28.52
N ASN A 272 4.63 -0.23 -28.56
CA ASN A 272 5.25 -1.53 -28.87
C ASN A 272 4.68 -2.22 -30.12
N GLY A 273 4.54 -1.45 -31.21
CA GLY A 273 4.04 -1.95 -32.50
C GLY A 273 2.51 -2.00 -32.62
N GLN A 274 1.77 -1.61 -31.59
CA GLN A 274 0.30 -1.56 -31.61
C GLN A 274 -0.19 -0.21 -32.17
N PRO A 275 -1.36 -0.18 -32.84
CA PRO A 275 -1.86 1.02 -33.51
C PRO A 275 -2.43 2.08 -32.55
N SER A 276 -2.72 1.73 -31.30
CA SER A 276 -3.30 2.65 -30.31
C SER A 276 -3.08 2.15 -28.87
N PRO A 277 -3.23 3.03 -27.86
CA PRO A 277 -3.22 2.63 -26.45
C PRO A 277 -4.25 1.55 -26.12
N ALA A 278 -5.44 1.63 -26.72
CA ALA A 278 -6.49 0.63 -26.54
C ALA A 278 -6.11 -0.74 -27.14
N ALA A 279 -5.47 -0.73 -28.32
CA ALA A 279 -4.97 -1.95 -28.95
C ALA A 279 -3.83 -2.58 -28.14
N LEU A 280 -2.91 -1.78 -27.59
CA LEU A 280 -1.89 -2.28 -26.66
C LEU A 280 -2.51 -2.88 -25.40
N ALA A 281 -3.48 -2.20 -24.80
CA ALA A 281 -4.18 -2.70 -23.63
C ALA A 281 -4.85 -4.05 -23.90
N LEU A 282 -5.45 -4.23 -25.07
CA LEU A 282 -6.06 -5.50 -25.47
C LEU A 282 -5.00 -6.58 -25.72
N ALA A 283 -3.95 -6.26 -26.49
CA ALA A 283 -2.87 -7.20 -26.79
C ALA A 283 -2.17 -7.74 -25.53
N VAL A 284 -1.91 -6.88 -24.54
CA VAL A 284 -1.34 -7.29 -23.25
C VAL A 284 -2.30 -8.21 -22.49
N LYS A 285 -3.60 -7.89 -22.46
CA LYS A 285 -4.61 -8.72 -21.77
C LYS A 285 -4.75 -10.08 -22.42
N ASP A 286 -4.82 -10.14 -23.75
CA ASP A 286 -4.99 -11.38 -24.50
C ASP A 286 -3.74 -12.27 -24.34
N ALA A 287 -2.55 -11.69 -24.45
CA ALA A 287 -1.29 -12.37 -24.18
C ALA A 287 -1.23 -12.92 -22.75
N ALA A 288 -1.62 -12.12 -21.75
CA ALA A 288 -1.65 -12.53 -20.35
C ALA A 288 -2.66 -13.66 -20.09
N ILE A 289 -3.78 -13.72 -20.82
CA ILE A 289 -4.74 -14.82 -20.72
C ILE A 289 -4.16 -16.08 -21.34
N GLN A 290 -3.54 -15.96 -22.52
CA GLN A 290 -3.01 -17.10 -23.27
C GLN A 290 -1.75 -17.70 -22.63
N TYR A 291 -0.90 -16.86 -22.05
CA TYR A 291 0.38 -17.22 -21.46
C TYR A 291 0.44 -16.69 -20.04
N HIS A 292 0.43 -17.59 -19.05
CA HIS A 292 0.50 -17.22 -17.64
C HIS A 292 1.08 -18.33 -16.75
N GLY A 293 1.57 -17.97 -15.57
CA GLY A 293 2.03 -18.85 -14.49
C GLY A 293 3.39 -19.52 -14.71
N ALA A 294 3.74 -19.84 -15.97
CA ALA A 294 4.99 -20.53 -16.29
C ALA A 294 6.23 -19.75 -15.80
N VAL A 295 6.21 -18.42 -15.95
CA VAL A 295 7.32 -17.55 -15.53
C VAL A 295 7.44 -17.43 -14.01
N GLY A 296 6.33 -17.39 -13.28
CA GLY A 296 6.35 -17.38 -11.81
C GLY A 296 6.85 -18.69 -11.23
N LEU A 297 6.51 -19.83 -11.84
CA LEU A 297 7.03 -21.12 -11.40
C LEU A 297 8.53 -21.24 -11.63
N GLU A 298 9.01 -20.83 -12.80
CA GLU A 298 10.44 -20.84 -13.10
C GLU A 298 11.22 -19.87 -12.20
N TRP A 299 10.65 -18.69 -11.93
CA TRP A 299 11.18 -17.75 -10.95
C TRP A 299 11.39 -18.38 -9.57
N LEU A 300 10.41 -19.12 -9.04
CA LEU A 300 10.55 -19.79 -7.74
C LEU A 300 11.69 -20.81 -7.73
N ARG A 301 11.85 -21.60 -8.79
CA ARG A 301 12.95 -22.58 -8.90
C ARG A 301 14.32 -21.91 -8.84
N LEU A 302 14.48 -20.81 -9.58
CA LEU A 302 15.72 -20.03 -9.60
C LEU A 302 15.99 -19.37 -8.24
N LEU A 303 14.96 -18.78 -7.61
CA LEU A 303 15.10 -18.18 -6.29
C LEU A 303 15.50 -19.17 -5.21
N VAL A 304 14.92 -20.37 -5.21
CA VAL A 304 15.25 -21.41 -4.24
C VAL A 304 16.70 -21.85 -4.40
N ASN A 305 17.17 -22.02 -5.64
CA ASN A 305 18.55 -22.40 -5.92
C ASN A 305 19.56 -21.34 -5.45
N ASP A 306 19.25 -20.06 -5.64
CA ASP A 306 20.18 -18.95 -5.35
C ASP A 306 19.94 -18.27 -4.00
N ARG A 307 19.00 -18.77 -3.18
CA ARG A 307 18.52 -18.12 -1.94
C ARG A 307 19.64 -17.65 -1.03
N ALA A 308 20.65 -18.50 -0.80
CA ALA A 308 21.76 -18.18 0.10
C ALA A 308 22.60 -16.99 -0.41
N ALA A 309 22.84 -16.92 -1.73
CA ALA A 309 23.59 -15.82 -2.34
C ALA A 309 22.78 -14.52 -2.36
N LEU A 310 21.46 -14.62 -2.55
CA LEU A 310 20.57 -13.46 -2.63
C LEU A 310 20.46 -12.69 -1.30
N ILE A 311 20.58 -13.36 -0.14
CA ILE A 311 20.53 -12.68 1.17
C ILE A 311 21.52 -11.51 1.23
N THR A 312 22.76 -11.72 0.80
CA THR A 312 23.79 -10.68 0.82
C THR A 312 23.62 -9.67 -0.32
N GLN A 313 23.26 -10.13 -1.52
CA GLN A 313 23.19 -9.26 -2.70
C GLN A 313 22.02 -8.27 -2.68
N LEU A 314 20.87 -8.68 -2.11
CA LEU A 314 19.67 -7.84 -2.11
C LEU A 314 19.86 -6.58 -1.26
N GLU A 315 20.55 -6.68 -0.11
CA GLU A 315 20.73 -5.55 0.79
C GLU A 315 21.53 -4.41 0.13
N ASP A 316 22.62 -4.74 -0.55
CA ASP A 316 23.45 -3.75 -1.25
C ASP A 316 22.69 -3.12 -2.42
N ARG A 317 22.01 -3.93 -3.25
CA ARG A 317 21.22 -3.39 -4.38
C ARG A 317 20.06 -2.50 -3.93
N ILE A 318 19.38 -2.87 -2.84
CA ILE A 318 18.33 -2.04 -2.24
C ILE A 318 18.90 -0.71 -1.76
N ARG A 319 20.04 -0.74 -1.06
CA ARG A 319 20.72 0.46 -0.55
C ARG A 319 21.09 1.40 -1.69
N GLU A 320 21.74 0.88 -2.73
CA GLU A 320 22.15 1.67 -3.90
C GLU A 320 20.96 2.35 -4.59
N PHE A 321 19.83 1.65 -4.74
CA PHE A 321 18.64 2.27 -5.32
C PHE A 321 18.09 3.38 -4.42
N VAL A 322 17.98 3.13 -3.11
CA VAL A 322 17.46 4.11 -2.14
C VAL A 322 18.32 5.38 -2.13
N GLU A 323 19.64 5.25 -2.13
CA GLU A 323 20.58 6.39 -2.18
C GLU A 323 20.43 7.23 -3.46
N LYS A 324 20.07 6.60 -4.58
CA LYS A 324 19.86 7.29 -5.87
C LYS A 324 18.55 8.07 -5.94
N VAL A 325 17.49 7.63 -5.24
CA VAL A 325 16.14 8.18 -5.42
C VAL A 325 15.64 9.03 -4.25
N VAL A 326 16.16 8.81 -3.04
CA VAL A 326 15.66 9.52 -1.85
C VAL A 326 16.41 10.85 -1.67
N PRO A 327 15.69 11.99 -1.55
CA PRO A 327 16.31 13.27 -1.21
C PRO A 327 17.05 13.23 0.13
N SER A 328 18.14 13.99 0.25
CA SER A 328 19.01 14.00 1.46
C SER A 328 18.31 14.45 2.74
N ASP A 329 17.22 15.20 2.64
CA ASP A 329 16.42 15.74 3.74
C ASP A 329 15.10 14.96 3.97
N ALA A 330 14.93 13.82 3.29
CA ALA A 330 13.68 13.07 3.34
C ALA A 330 13.40 12.49 4.74
N ALA A 331 12.14 12.58 5.16
CA ALA A 331 11.70 11.98 6.41
C ALA A 331 11.86 10.45 6.40
N GLY A 332 12.08 9.84 7.57
CA GLY A 332 12.24 8.38 7.70
C GLY A 332 11.05 7.52 7.22
N GLN A 333 9.90 8.14 6.98
CA GLN A 333 8.76 7.48 6.32
C GLN A 333 8.99 7.29 4.82
N VAL A 334 9.61 8.27 4.15
CA VAL A 334 9.96 8.20 2.72
C VAL A 334 10.99 7.10 2.49
N LEU A 335 12.01 6.99 3.37
CA LEU A 335 13.01 5.91 3.31
C LEU A 335 12.37 4.52 3.34
N ARG A 336 11.35 4.31 4.20
CA ARG A 336 10.64 3.02 4.29
C ARG A 336 9.88 2.69 3.02
N VAL A 337 9.25 3.68 2.38
CA VAL A 337 8.55 3.46 1.11
C VAL A 337 9.57 3.21 -0.01
N ALA A 338 10.65 3.98 -0.06
CA ALA A 338 11.71 3.83 -1.05
C ALA A 338 12.35 2.44 -1.05
N ARG A 339 12.58 1.84 0.13
CA ARG A 339 13.07 0.45 0.24
C ARG A 339 12.15 -0.56 -0.45
N ARG A 340 10.83 -0.37 -0.36
CA ARG A 340 9.87 -1.23 -1.06
C ARG A 340 9.92 -1.04 -2.57
N PHE A 341 10.05 0.20 -3.05
CA PHE A 341 10.27 0.47 -4.48
C PHE A 341 11.60 -0.12 -4.97
N ALA A 342 12.65 -0.07 -4.14
CA ALA A 342 13.93 -0.69 -4.42
C ALA A 342 13.82 -2.21 -4.56
N LEU A 343 13.09 -2.89 -3.65
CA LEU A 343 12.83 -4.32 -3.75
C LEU A 343 12.15 -4.67 -5.10
N VAL A 344 11.21 -3.83 -5.55
CA VAL A 344 10.54 -4.00 -6.85
C VAL A 344 11.52 -3.83 -8.02
N ALA A 345 12.36 -2.80 -8.01
CA ALA A 345 13.41 -2.60 -9.01
C ALA A 345 14.35 -3.81 -9.10
N VAL A 346 14.85 -4.26 -7.95
CA VAL A 346 15.78 -5.40 -7.84
C VAL A 346 15.12 -6.69 -8.29
N ALA A 347 13.86 -6.94 -7.93
CA ALA A 347 13.13 -8.12 -8.38
C ALA A 347 12.96 -8.16 -9.90
N GLY A 348 12.60 -7.04 -10.52
CA GLY A 348 12.50 -6.92 -11.97
C GLY A 348 13.85 -7.11 -12.66
N GLN A 349 14.92 -6.55 -12.10
CA GLN A 349 16.27 -6.71 -12.65
C GLN A 349 16.73 -8.17 -12.52
N LEU A 350 16.50 -8.82 -11.38
CA LEU A 350 16.85 -10.23 -11.18
C LEU A 350 16.06 -11.16 -12.12
N ALA A 351 14.77 -10.90 -12.33
CA ALA A 351 13.98 -11.63 -13.33
C ALA A 351 14.53 -11.42 -14.75
N THR A 352 15.08 -10.25 -15.04
CA THR A 352 15.77 -9.95 -16.31
C THR A 352 17.09 -10.70 -16.42
N ASP A 353 17.91 -10.70 -15.37
CA ASP A 353 19.20 -11.39 -15.28
C ASP A 353 19.05 -12.91 -15.46
N TYR A 354 17.98 -13.48 -14.91
CA TYR A 354 17.57 -14.88 -15.13
C TYR A 354 16.96 -15.16 -16.51
N GLY A 355 16.80 -14.15 -17.36
CA GLY A 355 16.26 -14.30 -18.71
C GLY A 355 14.74 -14.48 -18.77
N LEU A 356 13.99 -14.17 -17.72
CA LEU A 356 12.53 -14.34 -17.68
C LEU A 356 11.78 -13.24 -18.44
N THR A 357 12.26 -11.99 -18.38
CA THR A 357 11.59 -10.81 -18.98
C THR A 357 12.20 -10.38 -20.31
N GLY A 358 13.54 -10.49 -20.45
CA GLY A 358 14.28 -10.00 -21.61
C GLY A 358 14.33 -8.47 -21.72
N TRP A 359 14.08 -7.73 -20.65
CA TRP A 359 14.17 -6.28 -20.65
C TRP A 359 15.62 -5.77 -20.73
N LYS A 360 15.78 -4.52 -21.13
CA LYS A 360 17.10 -3.87 -21.18
C LYS A 360 17.57 -3.53 -19.76
N MET A 361 18.88 -3.53 -19.56
CA MET A 361 19.49 -3.09 -18.30
C MET A 361 19.02 -1.67 -17.93
N GLY A 362 18.62 -1.48 -16.67
CA GLY A 362 18.14 -0.19 -16.15
C GLY A 362 16.66 0.09 -16.42
N GLU A 363 15.94 -0.74 -17.19
CA GLU A 363 14.51 -0.55 -17.47
C GLU A 363 13.65 -0.65 -16.19
N THR A 364 14.01 -1.59 -15.30
CA THR A 364 13.30 -1.83 -14.04
C THR A 364 13.58 -0.74 -13.02
N ASP A 365 14.82 -0.28 -12.96
CA ASP A 365 15.23 0.87 -12.13
C ASP A 365 14.51 2.14 -12.58
N ARG A 366 14.46 2.39 -13.89
CA ARG A 366 13.70 3.50 -14.47
C ARG A 366 12.23 3.42 -14.08
N ALA A 367 11.59 2.26 -14.25
CA ALA A 367 10.19 2.07 -13.92
C ALA A 367 9.90 2.30 -12.43
N ALA A 368 10.70 1.72 -11.54
CA ALA A 368 10.55 1.90 -10.11
C ALA A 368 10.81 3.35 -9.69
N LYS A 369 11.84 4.01 -10.24
CA LYS A 369 12.12 5.42 -9.96
C LYS A 369 10.98 6.31 -10.42
N THR A 370 10.49 6.17 -11.65
CA THR A 370 9.38 6.99 -12.16
C THR A 370 8.10 6.78 -11.35
N CYS A 371 7.81 5.56 -10.91
CA CYS A 371 6.68 5.30 -10.03
C CYS A 371 6.89 5.86 -8.61
N PHE A 372 8.13 5.81 -8.08
CA PHE A 372 8.49 6.40 -6.80
C PHE A 372 8.39 7.93 -6.83
N ASP A 373 8.91 8.58 -7.87
CA ASP A 373 8.82 10.02 -8.07
C ASP A 373 7.33 10.44 -8.15
N ALA A 374 6.50 9.71 -8.91
CA ALA A 374 5.06 10.00 -9.00
C ALA A 374 4.33 9.84 -7.65
N TRP A 375 4.73 8.85 -6.86
CA TRP A 375 4.27 8.70 -5.48
C TRP A 375 4.78 9.84 -4.60
N LEU A 376 6.05 10.21 -4.69
CA LEU A 376 6.67 11.26 -3.88
C LEU A 376 6.14 12.66 -4.23
N ASP A 377 5.79 12.94 -5.47
CA ASP A 377 5.15 14.21 -5.83
C ASP A 377 3.76 14.32 -5.20
N SER A 378 3.02 13.21 -5.22
CA SER A 378 1.72 13.11 -4.56
C SER A 378 1.88 13.16 -3.03
N PHE A 379 2.83 12.40 -2.48
CA PHE A 379 3.03 12.18 -1.05
C PHE A 379 3.81 13.30 -0.36
N GLY A 380 4.85 13.84 -0.98
CA GLY A 380 5.59 15.03 -0.56
C GLY A 380 4.73 16.28 -0.68
N GLY A 381 3.81 16.30 -1.66
CA GLY A 381 2.67 17.19 -1.64
C GLY A 381 1.80 17.02 -0.37
N THR A 382 1.76 15.81 0.21
CA THR A 382 1.03 15.47 1.45
C THR A 382 1.80 15.54 2.77
N GLY A 383 3.12 15.42 2.81
CA GLY A 383 3.92 15.81 3.99
C GLY A 383 3.72 17.30 4.30
N ASN A 384 3.44 18.05 3.24
CA ASN A 384 3.00 19.44 3.26
C ASN A 384 1.46 19.59 3.34
N ARG A 385 0.64 18.53 3.41
CA ARG A 385 -0.84 18.62 3.48
C ARG A 385 -1.32 18.88 4.89
N GLU A 386 -0.66 18.39 5.94
CA GLU A 386 -0.98 18.84 7.29
C GLU A 386 -0.61 20.33 7.42
N GLU A 387 0.59 20.73 6.95
CA GLU A 387 1.00 22.14 6.89
C GLU A 387 0.03 22.99 6.06
N ARG A 388 -0.28 22.60 4.81
CA ARG A 388 -1.26 23.28 3.93
C ARG A 388 -2.68 23.26 4.48
N ALA A 389 -3.11 22.20 5.17
CA ALA A 389 -4.44 22.15 5.77
C ALA A 389 -4.54 23.08 6.98
N ILE A 390 -3.46 23.19 7.78
CA ILE A 390 -3.35 24.21 8.82
C ILE A 390 -3.44 25.60 8.19
N LEU A 391 -2.64 25.88 7.15
CA LEU A 391 -2.65 27.17 6.44
C LEU A 391 -4.03 27.44 5.83
N SER A 392 -4.61 26.51 5.09
CA SER A 392 -5.92 26.65 4.47
C SER A 392 -7.04 26.86 5.50
N GLN A 393 -7.01 26.15 6.64
CA GLN A 393 -7.98 26.35 7.72
C GLN A 393 -7.87 27.74 8.35
N VAL A 394 -6.64 28.20 8.61
CA VAL A 394 -6.38 29.54 9.16
C VAL A 394 -6.78 30.62 8.16
N GLN A 395 -6.48 30.43 6.87
CA GLN A 395 -6.89 31.33 5.79
C GLN A 395 -8.42 31.42 5.70
N ALA A 396 -9.12 30.28 5.62
CA ALA A 396 -10.58 30.24 5.57
C ALA A 396 -11.22 30.94 6.78
N PHE A 397 -10.61 30.81 7.96
CA PHE A 397 -11.05 31.54 9.15
C PHE A 397 -10.94 33.06 8.97
N PHE A 398 -9.79 33.56 8.50
CA PHE A 398 -9.60 35.00 8.30
C PHE A 398 -10.42 35.57 7.14
N GLU A 399 -10.64 34.82 6.06
CA GLU A 399 -11.54 35.20 4.97
C GLU A 399 -12.99 35.33 5.44
N ALA A 400 -13.45 34.38 6.28
CA ALA A 400 -14.82 34.40 6.79
C ALA A 400 -15.04 35.41 7.93
N HIS A 401 -14.01 35.70 8.73
CA HIS A 401 -14.18 36.37 10.03
C HIS A 401 -13.26 37.56 10.29
N GLY A 402 -12.29 37.83 9.42
CA GLY A 402 -11.27 38.86 9.64
C GLY A 402 -11.82 40.28 9.81
N ALA A 403 -12.96 40.59 9.19
CA ALA A 403 -13.61 41.91 9.32
C ALA A 403 -14.64 42.00 10.45
N SER A 404 -15.14 40.86 10.96
CA SER A 404 -16.37 40.82 11.77
C SER A 404 -16.18 40.33 13.22
N ARG A 405 -15.12 39.57 13.51
CA ARG A 405 -14.89 38.97 14.84
C ARG A 405 -13.67 39.55 15.58
N PHE A 406 -13.08 40.61 15.06
CA PHE A 406 -11.94 41.31 15.66
C PHE A 406 -12.31 42.75 16.01
N GLU A 407 -12.04 43.14 17.25
CA GLU A 407 -12.22 44.52 17.72
C GLU A 407 -11.02 45.37 17.32
N ASP A 408 -11.25 46.49 16.65
CA ASP A 408 -10.19 47.41 16.24
C ASP A 408 -9.72 48.24 17.45
N VAL A 409 -8.44 48.13 17.82
CA VAL A 409 -7.88 48.81 19.01
C VAL A 409 -7.70 50.32 18.82
N GLU A 410 -7.75 50.82 17.58
CA GLU A 410 -7.54 52.24 17.25
C GLU A 410 -8.85 53.01 17.14
N THR A 411 -9.98 52.32 16.98
CA THR A 411 -11.29 52.94 16.80
C THR A 411 -11.84 53.46 18.12
N GLN A 412 -12.18 54.75 18.16
CA GLN A 412 -12.79 55.40 19.32
C GLN A 412 -14.30 55.14 19.35
N GLY A 413 -14.80 54.52 20.43
CA GLY A 413 -16.22 54.27 20.67
C GLY A 413 -16.55 52.79 20.87
N THR A 414 -17.82 52.49 21.17
CA THR A 414 -18.28 51.12 21.45
C THR A 414 -18.45 50.33 20.17
N GLN A 415 -17.67 49.26 20.00
CA GLN A 415 -17.83 48.31 18.89
C GLN A 415 -18.65 47.10 19.34
N ARG A 416 -19.71 46.76 18.61
CA ARG A 416 -20.48 45.52 18.86
C ARG A 416 -19.89 44.38 18.03
N ILE A 417 -18.99 43.61 18.62
CA ILE A 417 -18.37 42.44 17.97
C ILE A 417 -19.04 41.16 18.49
N ILE A 418 -19.77 40.46 17.62
CA ILE A 418 -20.42 39.18 17.95
C ILE A 418 -19.37 38.07 17.90
N ASN A 419 -19.34 37.20 18.92
CA ASN A 419 -18.38 36.08 19.02
C ASN A 419 -16.91 36.51 18.83
N ARG A 420 -16.51 37.62 19.45
CA ARG A 420 -15.16 38.21 19.35
C ARG A 420 -14.07 37.16 19.64
N VAL A 421 -13.12 37.02 18.72
CA VAL A 421 -11.98 36.08 18.83
C VAL A 421 -10.66 36.75 19.15
N GLY A 422 -10.62 38.07 19.07
CA GLY A 422 -9.40 38.83 19.23
C GLY A 422 -9.56 40.31 18.90
N PHE A 423 -8.41 40.93 18.65
CA PHE A 423 -8.28 42.35 18.34
C PHE A 423 -7.56 42.55 17.02
N ALA A 424 -7.75 43.68 16.36
CA ALA A 424 -6.98 44.08 15.19
C ALA A 424 -6.30 45.42 15.46
N ARG A 425 -5.10 45.62 14.91
CA ARG A 425 -4.37 46.90 14.96
C ARG A 425 -3.60 47.13 13.67
N LYS A 426 -3.11 48.35 13.44
CA LYS A 426 -2.10 48.58 12.40
C LYS A 426 -0.72 48.15 12.90
N GLY A 427 -0.05 47.33 12.11
CA GLY A 427 1.34 46.94 12.27
C GLY A 427 2.29 48.07 11.88
N ALA A 428 3.58 47.88 12.13
CA ALA A 428 4.62 48.88 11.92
C ALA A 428 4.73 49.36 10.46
N ASN A 429 4.35 48.51 9.50
CA ASN A 429 4.41 48.80 8.07
C ASN A 429 3.05 49.23 7.47
N GLY A 430 2.05 49.52 8.32
CA GLY A 430 0.69 49.88 7.88
C GLY A 430 -0.21 48.68 7.53
N GLU A 431 0.32 47.47 7.56
CA GLU A 431 -0.41 46.21 7.43
C GLU A 431 -1.31 45.92 8.64
N ARG A 432 -2.40 45.17 8.47
CA ARG A 432 -3.31 44.83 9.56
C ARG A 432 -2.79 43.61 10.32
N GLU A 433 -2.54 43.77 11.62
CA GLU A 433 -2.18 42.67 12.51
C GLU A 433 -3.42 42.19 13.29
N TYR A 434 -3.58 40.86 13.37
CA TYR A 434 -4.65 40.21 14.13
C TYR A 434 -4.10 39.57 15.40
N LEU A 435 -4.66 39.96 16.55
CA LEU A 435 -4.31 39.47 17.87
C LEU A 435 -5.36 38.45 18.33
N VAL A 436 -5.13 37.17 18.01
CA VAL A 436 -6.07 36.08 18.33
C VAL A 436 -5.90 35.63 19.78
N LEU A 437 -7.01 35.49 20.51
CA LEU A 437 -7.00 35.00 21.89
C LEU A 437 -6.73 33.49 21.96
N PRO A 438 -6.17 32.97 23.07
CA PRO A 438 -5.65 31.59 23.11
C PRO A 438 -6.71 30.51 22.92
N GLU A 439 -7.91 30.68 23.50
CA GLU A 439 -9.00 29.71 23.35
C GLU A 439 -9.55 29.69 21.92
N ALA A 440 -9.74 30.86 21.29
CA ALA A 440 -10.15 30.93 19.89
C ALA A 440 -9.09 30.33 18.96
N PHE A 441 -7.81 30.62 19.22
CA PHE A 441 -6.71 30.04 18.47
C PHE A 441 -6.72 28.50 18.56
N ARG A 442 -6.85 27.93 19.76
CA ARG A 442 -6.85 26.48 19.94
C ARG A 442 -8.12 25.81 19.38
N ARG A 443 -9.31 26.37 19.63
CA ARG A 443 -10.60 25.73 19.31
C ARG A 443 -11.09 25.97 17.90
N GLU A 444 -10.68 27.06 17.26
CA GLU A 444 -11.20 27.45 15.95
C GLU A 444 -10.10 27.37 14.89
N LEU A 445 -8.95 28.00 15.12
CA LEU A 445 -7.87 28.05 14.12
C LEU A 445 -7.06 26.74 14.08
N CYS A 446 -6.78 26.12 15.23
CA CYS A 446 -6.02 24.87 15.34
C CYS A 446 -6.91 23.63 15.56
N CYS A 447 -8.22 23.73 15.34
CA CYS A 447 -9.14 22.62 15.56
C CYS A 447 -8.73 21.40 14.73
N GLY A 448 -8.59 20.24 15.38
CA GLY A 448 -8.28 18.98 14.71
C GLY A 448 -6.81 18.78 14.29
N PHE A 449 -5.88 19.63 14.78
CA PHE A 449 -4.43 19.53 14.57
C PHE A 449 -3.67 19.53 15.90
N ASP A 450 -2.45 18.98 15.91
CA ASP A 450 -1.54 19.15 17.06
C ASP A 450 -1.13 20.62 17.20
N PHE A 451 -1.19 21.13 18.43
CA PHE A 451 -0.97 22.55 18.70
C PHE A 451 0.48 23.00 18.45
N LYS A 452 1.46 22.14 18.73
CA LYS A 452 2.88 22.46 18.50
C LYS A 452 3.19 22.43 17.01
N VAL A 453 2.65 21.45 16.28
CA VAL A 453 2.78 21.36 14.83
C VAL A 453 2.18 22.61 14.17
N ALA A 454 0.92 22.94 14.49
CA ALA A 454 0.25 24.11 13.90
C ALA A 454 0.98 25.43 14.15
N THR A 455 1.48 25.65 15.38
CA THR A 455 2.24 26.87 15.68
C THR A 455 3.60 26.92 14.96
N ALA A 456 4.30 25.79 14.87
CA ALA A 456 5.55 25.72 14.11
C ALA A 456 5.33 25.97 12.61
N THR A 457 4.28 25.38 12.02
CA THR A 457 3.90 25.62 10.62
C THR A 457 3.60 27.09 10.35
N LEU A 458 2.79 27.74 11.19
CA LEU A 458 2.39 29.12 10.99
C LEU A 458 3.56 30.10 11.16
N ILE A 459 4.52 29.80 12.04
CA ILE A 459 5.76 30.58 12.17
C ILE A 459 6.65 30.39 10.94
N LYS A 460 6.84 29.14 10.50
CA LYS A 460 7.62 28.80 9.30
C LYS A 460 7.07 29.47 8.05
N ALA A 461 5.75 29.59 7.93
CA ALA A 461 5.06 30.28 6.83
C ALA A 461 5.04 31.82 6.98
N GLY A 462 5.53 32.37 8.10
CA GLY A 462 5.53 33.81 8.36
C GLY A 462 4.15 34.40 8.75
N TRP A 463 3.13 33.56 8.95
CA TRP A 463 1.78 34.01 9.30
C TRP A 463 1.63 34.31 10.79
N LEU A 464 2.35 33.60 11.65
CA LEU A 464 2.35 33.82 13.10
C LEU A 464 3.67 34.44 13.54
N LYS A 465 3.59 35.60 14.18
CA LYS A 465 4.75 36.35 14.67
C LYS A 465 5.15 35.89 16.08
N PRO A 466 6.32 35.25 16.27
CA PRO A 466 6.80 34.88 17.59
C PRO A 466 7.10 36.13 18.44
N GLY A 467 7.01 36.00 19.75
CA GLY A 467 7.41 37.04 20.69
C GLY A 467 8.93 37.20 20.79
N ASN A 468 9.37 38.33 21.32
CA ASN A 468 10.79 38.62 21.52
C ASN A 468 11.49 37.62 22.49
N ASP A 469 10.72 36.87 23.28
CA ASP A 469 11.21 35.80 24.16
C ASP A 469 11.24 34.41 23.48
N GLY A 470 11.07 34.36 22.15
CA GLY A 470 11.05 33.14 21.35
C GLY A 470 9.78 32.30 21.51
N LYS A 471 8.79 32.76 22.30
CA LYS A 471 7.52 32.04 22.48
C LYS A 471 6.56 32.33 21.34
N THR A 472 5.70 31.35 21.07
CA THR A 472 4.67 31.43 20.02
C THR A 472 3.54 32.42 20.31
N SER A 473 3.45 32.94 21.54
CA SER A 473 2.44 33.91 21.97
C SER A 473 3.07 35.14 22.61
N GLN A 474 2.40 36.28 22.50
CA GLN A 474 2.83 37.59 22.98
C GLN A 474 1.88 38.13 24.05
N LYS A 475 2.30 39.18 24.77
CA LYS A 475 1.45 39.95 25.71
C LYS A 475 1.38 41.44 25.31
N PRO A 476 0.81 41.75 24.14
CA PRO A 476 0.70 43.13 23.65
C PRO A 476 -0.19 43.97 24.56
N HIS A 477 0.09 45.28 24.64
CA HIS A 477 -0.79 46.20 25.35
C HIS A 477 -2.03 46.51 24.51
N ILE A 478 -3.20 46.32 25.10
CA ILE A 478 -4.51 46.61 24.50
C ILE A 478 -5.20 47.68 25.36
N PRO A 479 -5.54 48.84 24.78
CA PRO A 479 -6.26 49.90 25.49
C PRO A 479 -7.53 49.37 26.16
N GLY A 480 -7.78 49.76 27.40
CA GLY A 480 -8.97 49.34 28.16
C GLY A 480 -8.98 47.89 28.68
N ILE A 481 -8.04 47.03 28.25
CA ILE A 481 -8.02 45.60 28.61
C ILE A 481 -6.73 45.17 29.33
N GLY A 482 -5.59 45.80 29.05
CA GLY A 482 -4.31 45.50 29.71
C GLY A 482 -3.35 44.76 28.79
N ARG A 483 -2.81 43.60 29.21
CA ARG A 483 -1.82 42.81 28.46
C ARG A 483 -2.22 41.32 28.34
N PRO A 484 -3.32 41.02 27.62
CA PRO A 484 -3.73 39.63 27.43
C PRO A 484 -2.70 38.85 26.61
N ARG A 485 -2.68 37.53 26.78
CA ARG A 485 -1.86 36.65 25.93
C ARG A 485 -2.55 36.50 24.58
N CYS A 486 -1.85 36.77 23.49
CA CYS A 486 -2.37 36.70 22.13
C CYS A 486 -1.40 35.99 21.19
N TYR A 487 -1.94 35.39 20.13
CA TYR A 487 -1.20 34.93 18.97
C TYR A 487 -1.32 36.01 17.89
N VAL A 488 -0.19 36.57 17.46
CA VAL A 488 -0.16 37.76 16.58
C VAL A 488 0.06 37.31 15.16
N PHE A 489 -0.94 37.51 14.31
CA PHE A 489 -0.88 37.23 12.89
C PHE A 489 -0.65 38.52 12.10
N THR A 490 0.32 38.50 11.21
CA THR A 490 0.42 39.45 10.09
C THR A 490 -0.54 38.93 9.03
N GLY A 491 -1.47 39.77 8.55
CA GLY A 491 -2.61 39.32 7.75
C GLY A 491 -2.21 38.33 6.66
N PRO A 492 -2.86 37.15 6.55
CA PRO A 492 -2.64 36.28 5.40
C PRO A 492 -3.04 37.08 4.17
N GLU A 493 -2.09 37.36 3.28
CA GLU A 493 -2.30 38.23 2.13
C GLU A 493 -3.47 37.71 1.29
N VAL A 494 -4.56 38.47 1.28
CA VAL A 494 -5.65 38.27 0.33
C VAL A 494 -5.13 38.74 -1.04
N GLY A 495 -4.58 37.81 -1.82
CA GLY A 495 -4.43 37.93 -3.26
C GLY A 495 -3.28 38.80 -3.80
N ARG A 496 -2.02 38.46 -3.51
CA ARG A 496 -0.93 38.71 -4.47
C ARG A 496 -0.34 37.37 -4.92
N GLU A 497 -0.59 37.05 -6.18
CA GLU A 497 0.30 36.17 -6.94
C GLU A 497 1.65 36.88 -7.03
N ASP A 498 2.62 36.45 -6.22
CA ASP A 498 4.01 36.81 -6.47
C ASP A 498 4.47 36.07 -7.72
N ALA A 499 4.30 36.75 -8.86
CA ALA A 499 5.13 36.58 -10.02
C ALA A 499 6.57 36.98 -9.65
N THR A 500 7.32 36.05 -9.07
CA THR A 500 8.79 36.11 -9.12
C THR A 500 9.25 35.46 -10.42
N GLU A 501 9.19 36.22 -11.52
CA GLU A 501 10.15 36.03 -12.61
C GLU A 501 11.54 36.41 -12.07
N PRO A 502 12.57 35.56 -12.21
CA PRO A 502 13.93 35.99 -11.94
C PRO A 502 14.37 36.96 -13.05
N ALA A 503 14.77 38.16 -12.64
CA ALA A 503 15.46 39.10 -13.50
C ALA A 503 16.90 38.61 -13.77
N PHE A 504 17.19 38.45 -15.07
CA PHE A 504 18.45 38.14 -15.76
C PHE A 504 19.00 36.72 -15.68
#